data_AF-C6LFH9-F1
#
_entry.id   AF-C6LFH9-F1
#
_cell.length_a   1.000
_cell.length_b   1.000
_cell.length_c   1.000
_cell.angle_alpha   90.00
_cell.angle_beta   90.00
_cell.angle_gamma   90.00
#
_symmetry.space_group_name_H-M   'P 1'
#
loop_
_entity.id
_entity.type
_entity.pdbx_description
1 polymer ?
#
loop_
_entity_poly.entity_id
_entity_poly.type
_entity_poly.pdbx_seq_one_letter_code
_entity_poly.pdbx_strand_id
1 'polypeptide(L)'
;MTLRAQIIIGIILLIGLAAILNMVRKRSLELKYVLVWIVCDIVLLIIIIRPSLMDSIAKILGIQSPMNMIFFVGFLLSIVIIFSLTVALSRMNNRLRKLAQMMALKNDELENSGSSEKKQNKMSGSC
;
A
#
# COMPACT_ATOMS: atom_id res chain seq x y z
N MET A 1 26.48 -14.19 13.34
CA MET A 1 26.32 -12.91 12.62
C MET A 1 27.21 -11.87 13.28
N THR A 2 27.99 -11.10 12.52
CA THR A 2 28.80 -10.01 13.09
C THR A 2 27.86 -8.89 13.56
N LEU A 3 28.03 -8.42 14.80
CA LEU A 3 27.23 -7.36 15.44
C LEU A 3 26.98 -6.14 14.54
N ARG A 4 27.93 -5.83 13.66
CA ARG A 4 27.87 -4.75 12.68
C ARG A 4 26.70 -4.91 11.69
N ALA A 5 26.49 -6.11 11.14
CA ALA A 5 25.41 -6.36 10.19
C ALA A 5 24.03 -6.22 10.85
N GLN A 6 23.90 -6.71 12.08
CA GLN A 6 22.65 -6.63 12.85
C GLN A 6 22.25 -5.17 13.14
N ILE A 7 23.21 -4.31 13.48
CA ILE A 7 22.98 -2.88 13.70
C ILE A 7 22.57 -2.17 12.41
N ILE A 8 23.25 -2.43 11.29
CA ILE A 8 22.94 -1.79 9.99
C ILE A 8 21.51 -2.14 9.56
N ILE A 9 21.14 -3.42 9.63
CA ILE A 9 19.79 -3.87 9.24
C ILE A 9 18.74 -3.29 10.19
N GLY A 10 19.03 -3.23 11.50
CA GLY A 10 18.14 -2.61 12.48
C GLY A 10 17.87 -1.13 12.22
N ILE A 11 18.91 -0.36 11.84
CA ILE A 11 18.78 1.05 11.48
C ILE A 11 17.92 1.21 10.21
N ILE A 12 18.16 0.39 9.18
CA ILE A 12 17.37 0.42 7.94
C ILE A 12 15.89 0.16 8.23
N LEU A 13 15.57 -0.82 9.08
CA LEU A 13 14.19 -1.10 9.48
C LEU A 13 13.57 0.03 10.29
N LEU A 14 14.31 0.64 11.21
CA LEU A 14 13.82 1.81 11.96
C LEU A 14 13.49 2.98 11.04
N ILE A 15 14.32 3.23 10.02
CA ILE A 15 14.06 4.24 9.00
C ILE A 15 12.83 3.86 8.17
N GLY A 16 12.70 2.59 7.76
CA GLY A 16 11.53 2.07 7.05
C GLY A 16 10.24 2.26 7.83
N LEU A 17 10.23 1.86 9.11
CA LEU A 17 9.11 2.04 10.04
C LEU A 17 8.75 3.52 10.19
N ALA A 18 9.75 4.39 10.37
CA ALA A 18 9.53 5.83 10.45
C ALA A 18 8.94 6.41 9.16
N ALA A 19 9.41 5.96 7.99
CA ALA A 19 8.87 6.37 6.69
C ALA A 19 7.42 5.93 6.51
N ILE A 20 7.09 4.70 6.91
CA ILE A 20 5.72 4.17 6.91
C ILE A 20 4.85 5.01 7.84
N LEU A 21 5.24 5.23 9.09
CA LEU A 21 4.51 6.08 10.04
C LEU A 21 4.31 7.51 9.53
N ASN A 22 5.29 8.07 8.82
CA ASN A 22 5.19 9.40 8.23
C ASN A 22 4.20 9.41 7.05
N MET A 23 4.20 8.37 6.21
CA MET A 23 3.24 8.17 5.12
C MET A 23 1.80 8.04 5.64
N VAL A 24 1.63 7.36 6.78
CA VAL A 24 0.34 7.21 7.50
C VAL A 24 -0.15 8.55 8.03
N ARG A 25 0.74 9.33 8.64
CA ARG A 25 0.41 10.66 9.18
C ARG A 25 -0.04 11.61 8.07
N LYS A 26 0.43 11.41 6.84
CA LYS A 26 0.04 12.19 5.65
C LYS A 26 -1.31 11.79 5.03
N ARG A 27 -2.09 10.89 5.68
CA ARG A 27 -3.50 10.55 5.38
C ARG A 27 -3.80 10.03 3.95
N SER A 28 -2.83 9.50 3.19
CA SER A 28 -3.10 9.00 1.84
C SER A 28 -3.65 7.56 1.77
N LEU A 29 -3.53 6.78 2.85
CA LEU A 29 -3.83 5.34 2.87
C LEU A 29 -4.83 5.01 4.00
N GLU A 30 -5.82 4.14 3.72
CA GLU A 30 -6.75 3.67 4.76
C GLU A 30 -5.97 2.90 5.86
N LEU A 31 -6.25 3.19 7.13
CA LEU A 31 -5.58 2.59 8.30
C LEU A 31 -5.43 1.06 8.23
N LYS A 32 -6.36 0.35 7.59
CA LYS A 32 -6.33 -1.12 7.45
C LYS A 32 -5.10 -1.65 6.71
N TYR A 33 -4.57 -0.94 5.73
CA TYR A 33 -3.41 -1.42 4.94
C TYR A 33 -2.08 -1.17 5.63
N VAL A 34 -2.02 -0.03 6.31
CA VAL A 34 -0.89 0.39 7.11
C VAL A 34 -0.63 -0.62 8.22
N LEU A 35 -1.70 -1.15 8.82
CA LEU A 35 -1.61 -2.16 9.87
C LEU A 35 -0.81 -3.39 9.43
N VAL A 36 -1.00 -3.86 8.19
CA VAL A 36 -0.26 -5.03 7.67
C VAL A 36 1.24 -4.73 7.56
N TRP A 37 1.60 -3.52 7.12
CA TRP A 37 2.99 -3.07 7.03
C TRP A 37 3.64 -2.94 8.41
N ILE A 38 2.95 -2.33 9.38
CA ILE A 38 3.44 -2.22 10.76
C ILE A 38 3.64 -3.60 11.38
N VAL A 39 2.70 -4.53 11.18
CA VAL A 39 2.82 -5.91 11.69
C VAL A 39 4.00 -6.62 11.03
N CYS A 40 4.21 -6.48 9.71
CA CYS A 40 5.36 -7.04 9.02
C CYS A 40 6.69 -6.50 9.56
N ASP A 41 6.81 -5.18 9.72
CA ASP A 41 8.03 -4.57 10.28
C ASP A 41 8.30 -5.07 11.69
N ILE A 42 7.27 -5.14 12.55
CA ILE A 42 7.41 -5.66 13.91
C ILE A 42 7.92 -7.11 13.90
N VAL A 43 7.36 -7.96 13.03
CA VAL A 43 7.79 -9.36 12.89
C VAL A 43 9.26 -9.43 12.44
N LEU A 44 9.66 -8.61 11.47
CA LEU A 44 11.05 -8.54 11.00
C LEU A 44 12.01 -8.07 12.10
N LEU A 45 11.60 -7.05 12.87
CA LEU A 45 12.38 -6.47 13.96
C LEU A 45 12.62 -7.50 15.08
N ILE A 46 11.61 -8.32 15.39
CA ILE A 46 11.71 -9.43 16.35
C ILE A 46 12.72 -10.49 15.86
N ILE A 47 12.67 -10.84 14.56
CA ILE A 47 13.59 -11.82 13.97
C ILE A 47 15.05 -11.32 14.01
N ILE A 48 15.26 -10.02 13.78
CA ILE A 48 16.61 -9.42 13.76
C ILE A 48 17.19 -9.24 15.15
N ILE A 49 16.38 -8.88 16.14
CA ILE A 49 16.84 -8.75 17.52
C ILE A 49 17.29 -10.11 18.06
N ARG A 50 16.64 -11.22 17.67
CA ARG A 50 16.91 -12.54 18.22
C ARG A 50 17.26 -13.59 17.15
N PRO A 51 18.53 -13.71 16.74
CA PRO A 51 18.97 -14.70 15.75
C PRO A 51 18.72 -16.16 16.17
N SER A 52 18.61 -16.44 17.47
CA SER A 52 18.30 -17.78 17.99
C SER A 52 16.88 -18.29 17.62
N LEU A 53 15.97 -17.39 17.23
CA LEU A 53 14.66 -17.78 16.67
C LEU A 53 14.82 -18.43 15.29
N MET A 54 15.75 -17.93 14.46
CA MET A 54 16.02 -18.53 13.15
C MET A 54 16.55 -19.96 13.29
N ASP A 55 17.44 -20.22 14.25
CA ASP A 55 17.94 -21.57 14.52
C ASP A 55 16.83 -22.54 14.98
N SER A 56 15.87 -22.05 15.76
CA SER A 56 14.77 -22.88 16.28
C SER A 56 13.79 -23.27 15.17
N ILE A 57 13.43 -22.32 14.30
CA ILE A 57 12.53 -22.60 13.18
C ILE A 57 13.27 -23.44 12.12
N ALA A 58 14.57 -23.23 11.90
CA ALA A 58 15.39 -24.05 10.98
C ALA A 58 15.43 -25.52 11.41
N LYS A 59 15.50 -25.79 12.72
CA LYS A 59 15.41 -27.15 13.28
C LYS A 59 14.04 -27.80 13.04
N ILE A 60 12.95 -27.03 13.13
CA ILE A 60 11.58 -27.54 12.90
C ILE A 60 11.34 -27.85 11.42
N LEU A 61 11.87 -27.03 10.52
CA LEU A 61 11.72 -27.20 9.06
C LEU A 61 12.74 -28.16 8.44
N GLY A 62 13.77 -28.61 9.19
CA GLY A 62 14.77 -29.57 8.70
C GLY A 62 15.77 -29.00 7.68
N ILE A 63 15.94 -27.67 7.64
CA ILE A 63 16.78 -26.98 6.65
C ILE A 63 18.20 -26.82 7.21
N GLN A 64 19.19 -27.41 6.51
CA GLN A 64 20.60 -27.40 6.96
C GLN A 64 21.28 -26.03 6.91
N SER A 65 20.78 -25.07 6.11
CA SER A 65 21.45 -23.78 5.91
C SER A 65 20.58 -22.60 6.40
N PRO A 66 21.05 -21.80 7.37
CA PRO A 66 20.36 -20.60 7.87
C PRO A 66 20.04 -19.57 6.78
N MET A 67 20.79 -19.58 5.66
CA MET A 67 20.59 -18.63 4.57
C MET A 67 19.32 -18.94 3.77
N ASN A 68 19.08 -20.20 3.43
CA ASN A 68 17.86 -20.62 2.70
C ASN A 68 16.59 -20.34 3.50
N MET A 69 16.68 -20.41 4.83
CA MET A 69 15.60 -20.10 5.76
C MET A 69 15.11 -18.65 5.62
N ILE A 70 16.05 -17.70 5.59
CA ILE A 70 15.76 -16.26 5.47
C ILE A 70 15.11 -15.97 4.11
N PHE A 71 15.60 -16.61 3.04
CA PHE A 71 15.00 -16.49 1.72
C PHE A 71 13.55 -17.00 1.68
N PHE A 72 13.27 -18.14 2.30
CA PHE A 72 11.91 -18.70 2.33
C PHE A 72 10.93 -17.79 3.07
N VAL A 73 11.31 -17.32 4.26
CA VAL A 73 10.47 -16.38 5.05
C VAL A 73 10.31 -15.05 4.33
N GLY A 74 11.38 -14.52 3.72
CA GLY A 74 11.33 -13.31 2.93
C GLY A 74 10.43 -13.44 1.70
N PHE A 75 10.40 -14.61 1.07
CA PHE A 75 9.53 -14.90 -0.08
C PHE A 75 8.06 -14.95 0.33
N LEU A 76 7.74 -15.66 1.41
CA LEU A 76 6.39 -15.68 1.99
C LEU A 76 5.92 -14.27 2.37
N LEU A 77 6.77 -13.49 3.06
CA LEU A 77 6.49 -12.10 3.39
C LEU A 77 6.27 -11.25 2.13
N SER A 78 7.10 -11.43 1.10
CA SER A 78 6.99 -10.67 -0.15
C SER A 78 5.65 -10.93 -0.84
N ILE A 79 5.17 -12.17 -0.87
CA ILE A 79 3.84 -12.48 -1.43
C ILE A 79 2.74 -11.74 -0.67
N VAL A 80 2.78 -11.77 0.67
CA VAL A 80 1.79 -11.08 1.52
C VAL A 80 1.82 -9.57 1.29
N ILE A 81 3.02 -8.99 1.17
CA ILE A 81 3.22 -7.57 0.89
C ILE A 81 2.66 -7.22 -0.49
N ILE A 82 3.06 -7.93 -1.54
CA ILE A 82 2.60 -7.69 -2.92
C ILE A 82 1.07 -7.78 -2.97
N PHE A 83 0.48 -8.82 -2.39
CA PHE A 83 -0.98 -8.98 -2.34
C PHE A 83 -1.65 -7.80 -1.63
N SER A 84 -1.10 -7.35 -0.50
CA SER A 84 -1.62 -6.20 0.23
C SER A 84 -1.56 -4.91 -0.59
N LEU A 85 -0.48 -4.70 -1.34
CA LEU A 85 -0.36 -3.59 -2.29
C LEU A 85 -1.37 -3.69 -3.44
N THR A 86 -1.56 -4.88 -4.01
CA THR A 86 -2.53 -5.10 -5.08
C THR A 86 -3.95 -4.73 -4.63
N VAL A 87 -4.35 -5.12 -3.42
CA VAL A 87 -5.66 -4.75 -2.86
C VAL A 87 -5.77 -3.23 -2.63
N ALA A 88 -4.69 -2.58 -2.18
CA ALA A 88 -4.64 -1.13 -2.02
C ALA A 88 -4.81 -0.40 -3.35
N LEU A 89 -4.08 -0.84 -4.37
CA LEU A 89 -4.15 -0.30 -5.73
C LEU A 89 -5.55 -0.49 -6.33
N SER A 90 -6.17 -1.65 -6.12
CA SER A 90 -7.53 -1.94 -6.59
C SER A 90 -8.57 -0.96 -6.01
N ARG A 91 -8.52 -0.71 -4.70
CA ARG A 91 -9.43 0.27 -4.07
C ARG A 91 -9.16 1.70 -4.51
N MET A 92 -7.91 2.07 -4.74
CA MET A 92 -7.57 3.39 -5.29
C MET A 92 -8.12 3.55 -6.72
N ASN A 93 -7.99 2.52 -7.55
CA ASN A 93 -8.52 2.52 -8.90
C ASN A 93 -10.06 2.64 -8.93
N ASN A 94 -10.75 1.99 -7.98
CA ASN A 94 -12.21 2.14 -7.84
C ASN A 94 -12.63 3.58 -7.48
N ARG A 95 -11.86 4.27 -6.63
CA ARG A 95 -12.11 5.69 -6.31
C ARG A 95 -11.86 6.57 -7.53
N LEU A 96 -10.80 6.30 -8.29
CA LEU A 96 -10.50 7.02 -9.53
C LEU A 96 -11.62 6.85 -10.57
N ARG A 97 -12.13 5.64 -10.74
CA ARG A 97 -13.29 5.37 -11.62
C ARG A 97 -14.53 6.15 -11.19
N LYS A 98 -14.86 6.17 -9.89
CA LYS A 98 -16.00 6.97 -9.39
C LYS A 98 -15.81 8.46 -9.64
N LEU A 99 -14.59 8.98 -9.47
CA LEU A 99 -14.29 10.38 -9.73
C LEU A 99 -14.45 10.72 -11.22
N ALA A 100 -13.96 9.84 -12.11
CA ALA A 100 -14.15 10.00 -13.55
C ALA A 100 -15.63 9.98 -13.95
N GLN A 101 -16.43 9.10 -13.34
CA GLN A 101 -17.88 9.04 -13.55
C GLN A 101 -18.58 10.33 -13.10
N MET A 102 -18.22 10.86 -11.93
CA MET A 102 -18.77 12.14 -11.46
C MET A 102 -18.38 13.31 -12.38
N MET A 103 -17.15 13.32 -12.91
CA MET A 103 -16.75 14.34 -13.90
C MET A 103 -17.52 14.23 -15.21
N ALA A 104 -17.76 13.01 -15.70
CA ALA A 104 -18.55 12.79 -16.92
C ALA A 104 -19.99 13.31 -16.75
N LEU A 105 -20.66 12.92 -15.66
CA LEU A 105 -22.03 13.37 -15.39
C LEU A 105 -22.11 14.90 -15.23
N LYS A 106 -21.13 15.50 -14.55
CA LYS A 106 -21.03 16.96 -14.40
C LYS A 106 -20.88 17.65 -15.75
N ASN A 107 -20.12 17.07 -16.68
CA ASN A 107 -19.90 17.65 -18.00
C ASN A 107 -21.17 17.58 -18.86
N ASP A 108 -21.91 16.48 -18.80
CA ASP A 108 -23.19 16.32 -19.49
C ASP A 108 -24.26 17.31 -18.99
N GLU A 109 -24.32 17.57 -17.67
CA GLU A 109 -25.21 18.58 -17.08
C GLU A 109 -24.92 19.99 -17.61
N LEU A 110 -23.64 20.35 -17.75
CA LEU A 110 -23.23 21.65 -18.30
C LEU A 110 -23.61 21.78 -19.78
N GLU A 111 -23.45 20.72 -20.56
CA GLU A 111 -23.78 20.71 -21.99
C GLU A 111 -25.30 20.80 -22.23
N ASN A 112 -26.11 20.11 -21.43
CA ASN A 112 -27.58 20.22 -21.49
C ASN A 112 -28.11 21.57 -21.00
N SER A 113 -27.47 22.18 -19.99
CA SER A 113 -27.84 23.51 -19.50
C SER A 113 -27.60 24.59 -20.56
N GLY A 114 -26.44 24.56 -21.23
CA GLY A 114 -26.15 25.47 -22.35
C GLY A 114 -27.00 25.24 -23.60
N SER A 115 -27.49 24.01 -23.81
CA SER A 115 -28.41 23.67 -24.90
C SER A 115 -29.84 24.21 -24.66
N SER A 116 -30.24 24.35 -23.40
CA SER A 116 -31.54 24.90 -23.00
C SER A 116 -31.60 26.42 -23.19
N GLU A 117 -30.51 27.15 -22.87
CA GLU A 117 -30.39 28.59 -23.14
C GLU A 117 -30.39 28.89 -24.64
N LYS A 118 -29.71 28.08 -25.47
CA LYS A 118 -29.72 28.25 -26.94
C LYS A 118 -31.11 28.04 -27.56
N LYS A 119 -31.91 27.10 -27.03
CA LYS A 119 -33.30 26.89 -27.49
C LYS A 119 -34.21 28.06 -27.13
N GLN A 120 -34.03 28.64 -25.94
CA GLN A 120 -34.85 29.76 -25.47
C GLN A 120 -34.52 31.07 -26.22
N ASN A 121 -33.23 31.33 -26.51
CA ASN A 121 -32.82 32.51 -27.29
C ASN A 121 -33.26 32.43 -28.76
N LYS A 122 -33.26 31.23 -29.36
CA LYS A 122 -33.75 31.01 -30.74
C LYS A 122 -35.28 31.19 -30.88
N MET A 123 -36.01 30.99 -29.79
CA MET A 123 -37.48 31.16 -29.74
C MET A 123 -37.89 32.63 -29.49
N SER A 124 -37.04 33.42 -28.82
CA SER A 124 -37.26 34.86 -28.61
C SER A 124 -36.81 35.74 -29.80
N GLY A 125 -35.86 35.29 -30.62
CA GLY A 125 -35.39 36.03 -31.80
C GLY A 125 -36.19 35.79 -33.09
N SER A 126 -37.27 34.98 -33.01
CA SER A 126 -38.16 34.70 -34.14
C SER A 126 -39.47 35.51 -34.10
N CYS A 127 -39.56 36.50 -33.22
CA CYS A 127 -40.68 37.43 -33.12
C CYS A 127 -40.29 38.81 -33.63
#